data_AF-A0A8I1WLY5-F1
#
_entry.id   AF-A0A8I1WLY5-F1
#
_cell.length_a   1.000
_cell.length_b   1.000
_cell.length_c   1.000
_cell.angle_alpha   90.00
_cell.angle_beta   90.00
_cell.angle_gamma   90.00
#
_symmetry.space_group_name_H-M   'P 1'
#
loop_
_entity.id
_entity.type
_entity.pdbx_description
1 polymer ?
#
loop_
_entity_poly.entity_id
_entity_poly.type
_entity_poly.pdbx_seq_one_letter_code
_entity_poly.pdbx_strand_id
1 'polypeptide(L)'
;MVNITLDGKKLQVRDDSTILQAARENGIIIPTLCYLEGLNEIGACRVCLVEVKGQHRLVSSCNTKVREGMEISTRSEKVRMARRLNVELILSQHNCNCPSCPRNGNCQLQKVAAQLGVNVELYPKKFRQEFWDNTFPLNRDETKCIKCMRCIQVCDQVQNMHVWDLVNTGKRTRVGMVQNTCTLCGQCITHCPVAALSARDDTEKIWNALSDPEKIVIVQPAPAVRTAWAEETGLPREQAAPEKLAAALRHLGFDYVFDTNFSADLTIMEESAELIEHLKSNGKYPVPMFTSCCPGWIRFLKKEYPEMVGHMSTSKSPMSMFSAIAKSYYAKILNVAPEKIVCVAVMPCVAKKYEADVPEVNSDPGIKDTDYVITTRELVRMLKVANVDISKLNPEPFDKPLGEGTGGAVIFGTTGGVMEAAVRNAYYMLTGKNPPDPDNFIQWKWLDRWRETEVTVAGVTVRLAVTSGLGCARDLVEAIKNGSVHYDFVEVMACPGGCSGGGGQPIHEGEELAWARGNYLRDLDKRSKLRVSYENPYIQELYKNFLDKPLSEKAEHYLHTNQTDWSID
;
A
#
# COMPACT_ATOMS: atom_id res chain seq x y z
N MET A 1 9.95 -0.20 37.11
CA MET A 1 10.28 -1.65 37.10
C MET A 1 9.53 -2.34 38.24
N VAL A 2 8.91 -3.49 37.98
CA VAL A 2 8.20 -4.32 38.97
C VAL A 2 8.60 -5.79 38.84
N ASN A 3 8.53 -6.53 39.94
CA ASN A 3 8.76 -7.96 39.98
C ASN A 3 7.46 -8.73 39.84
N ILE A 4 7.41 -9.65 38.89
CA ILE A 4 6.28 -10.56 38.65
C ILE A 4 6.77 -12.00 38.59
N THR A 5 5.86 -12.95 38.75
CA THR A 5 6.09 -14.36 38.45
C THR A 5 5.19 -14.77 37.30
N LEU A 6 5.77 -15.18 36.16
CA LEU A 6 5.03 -15.60 34.96
C LEU A 6 5.37 -17.07 34.65
N ASP A 7 4.37 -17.95 34.72
CA ASP A 7 4.51 -19.41 34.55
C ASP A 7 5.58 -20.06 35.46
N GLY A 8 5.80 -19.47 36.63
CA GLY A 8 6.80 -19.89 37.62
C GLY A 8 8.16 -19.19 37.48
N LYS A 9 8.38 -18.42 36.41
CA LYS A 9 9.61 -17.63 36.21
C LYS A 9 9.47 -16.26 36.87
N LYS A 10 10.39 -15.92 37.78
CA LYS A 10 10.49 -14.56 38.35
C LYS A 10 11.10 -13.63 37.30
N LEU A 11 10.45 -12.51 37.04
CA LEU A 11 10.81 -11.54 36.01
C LEU A 11 10.78 -10.12 36.59
N GLN A 12 11.68 -9.28 36.13
CA GLN A 12 11.64 -7.84 36.36
C GLN A 12 11.28 -7.16 35.05
N VAL A 13 10.19 -6.40 35.03
CA VAL A 13 9.64 -5.78 33.82
C VAL A 13 9.26 -4.34 34.08
N ARG A 14 9.05 -3.55 33.03
CA ARG A 14 8.59 -2.16 33.18
C ARG A 14 7.16 -2.14 33.74
N ASP A 15 6.89 -1.22 34.65
CA ASP A 15 5.62 -1.07 35.36
C ASP A 15 4.48 -0.55 34.48
N ASP A 16 4.84 0.09 33.36
CA ASP A 16 3.91 0.52 32.32
C ASP A 16 3.59 -0.59 31.30
N SER A 17 4.19 -1.77 31.38
CA SER A 17 3.94 -2.86 30.43
C SER A 17 2.63 -3.58 30.70
N THR A 18 1.96 -4.02 29.64
CA THR A 18 0.87 -5.00 29.77
C THR A 18 1.43 -6.39 30.08
N ILE A 19 0.60 -7.28 30.62
CA ILE A 19 0.99 -8.70 30.81
C ILE A 19 1.41 -9.32 29.46
N LEU A 20 0.73 -8.96 28.35
CA LEU A 20 1.07 -9.43 27.02
C LEU A 20 2.47 -8.98 26.59
N GLN A 21 2.82 -7.71 26.78
CA GLN A 21 4.14 -7.17 26.45
C GLN A 21 5.22 -7.82 27.30
N ALA A 22 5.01 -7.89 28.63
CA ALA A 22 5.92 -8.56 29.55
C ALA A 22 6.18 -10.03 29.18
N ALA A 23 5.13 -10.74 28.73
CA ALA A 23 5.25 -12.12 28.27
C ALA A 23 6.07 -12.21 26.96
N ARG A 24 5.78 -11.36 25.97
CA ARG A 24 6.50 -11.33 24.68
C ARG A 24 7.99 -11.03 24.87
N GLU A 25 8.34 -10.01 25.66
CA GLU A 25 9.72 -9.64 25.98
C GLU A 25 10.51 -10.80 26.65
N ASN A 26 9.81 -11.76 27.25
CA ASN A 26 10.39 -12.90 27.98
C ASN A 26 10.21 -14.25 27.28
N GLY A 27 9.87 -14.25 25.98
CA GLY A 27 9.75 -15.45 25.15
C GLY A 27 8.51 -16.30 25.43
N ILE A 28 7.50 -15.74 26.12
CA ILE A 28 6.23 -16.41 26.41
C ILE A 28 5.16 -15.93 25.42
N ILE A 29 4.65 -16.87 24.62
CA ILE A 29 3.66 -16.58 23.58
C ILE A 29 2.26 -16.67 24.18
N ILE A 30 1.54 -15.54 24.17
CA ILE A 30 0.11 -15.48 24.44
C ILE A 30 -0.62 -15.18 23.12
N PRO A 31 -1.54 -16.05 22.67
CA PRO A 31 -2.23 -15.84 21.40
C PRO A 31 -3.18 -14.63 21.47
N THR A 32 -3.34 -13.96 20.33
CA THR A 32 -4.21 -12.79 20.17
C THR A 32 -4.90 -12.81 18.81
N LEU A 33 -6.10 -12.23 18.71
CA LEU A 33 -6.79 -12.00 17.44
C LEU A 33 -7.18 -10.54 17.24
N CYS A 34 -7.90 -9.95 18.21
CA CYS A 34 -8.29 -8.54 18.11
C CYS A 34 -7.16 -7.58 18.43
N TYR A 35 -6.17 -8.00 19.21
CA TYR A 35 -5.06 -7.13 19.59
C TYR A 35 -4.29 -6.66 18.37
N LEU A 36 -4.11 -5.35 18.26
CA LEU A 36 -3.18 -4.69 17.35
C LEU A 36 -2.45 -3.64 18.19
N GLU A 37 -1.13 -3.78 18.30
CA GLU A 37 -0.32 -3.01 19.25
C GLU A 37 -0.46 -1.50 19.01
N GLY A 38 -0.72 -0.74 20.08
CA GLY A 38 -0.89 0.70 20.04
C GLY A 38 -2.19 1.20 19.37
N LEU A 39 -3.03 0.30 18.85
CA LEU A 39 -4.19 0.67 18.03
C LEU A 39 -5.50 -0.01 18.44
N ASN A 40 -5.51 -1.29 18.76
CA ASN A 40 -6.72 -2.03 19.12
C ASN A 40 -6.50 -2.95 20.32
N GLU A 41 -6.55 -2.39 21.52
CA GLU A 41 -6.24 -3.09 22.78
C GLU A 41 -7.49 -3.44 23.60
N ILE A 42 -8.59 -3.75 22.92
CA ILE A 42 -9.92 -3.90 23.54
C ILE A 42 -10.14 -5.23 24.29
N GLY A 43 -9.29 -6.24 24.05
CA GLY A 43 -9.43 -7.56 24.68
C GLY A 43 -10.73 -8.32 24.37
N ALA A 44 -11.47 -7.90 23.34
CA ALA A 44 -12.81 -8.40 23.02
C ALA A 44 -12.85 -9.87 22.56
N CYS A 45 -11.81 -10.34 21.85
CA CYS A 45 -11.77 -11.73 21.39
C CYS A 45 -11.55 -12.76 22.50
N ARG A 46 -11.10 -12.32 23.69
CA ARG A 46 -10.78 -13.17 24.85
C ARG A 46 -9.85 -14.37 24.54
N VAL A 47 -9.01 -14.26 23.51
CA VAL A 47 -7.96 -15.25 23.21
C VAL A 47 -6.71 -15.04 24.07
N CYS A 48 -6.47 -13.80 24.52
CA CYS A 48 -5.32 -13.43 25.35
C CYS A 48 -5.51 -13.68 26.86
N LEU A 49 -6.47 -14.52 27.24
CA LEU A 49 -6.81 -14.73 28.66
C LEU A 49 -5.66 -15.33 29.45
N VAL A 50 -5.37 -14.84 30.64
CA VAL A 50 -4.41 -15.41 31.60
C VAL A 50 -5.05 -15.51 32.97
N GLU A 51 -4.49 -16.36 33.82
CA GLU A 51 -4.89 -16.49 35.21
C GLU A 51 -3.93 -15.69 36.09
N VAL A 52 -4.47 -14.91 37.03
CA VAL A 52 -3.69 -14.16 38.01
C VAL A 52 -4.09 -14.66 39.39
N LYS A 53 -3.11 -15.07 40.19
CA LYS A 53 -3.35 -15.57 41.55
C LYS A 53 -4.09 -14.54 42.39
N GLY A 54 -5.07 -15.00 43.16
CA GLY A 54 -5.95 -14.15 43.95
C GLY A 54 -7.11 -13.54 43.15
N GLN A 55 -7.17 -13.71 41.83
CA GLN A 55 -8.31 -13.30 41.01
C GLN A 55 -9.20 -14.47 40.63
N HIS A 56 -10.50 -14.35 40.87
CA HIS A 56 -11.45 -15.41 40.54
C HIS A 56 -11.70 -15.53 39.03
N ARG A 57 -11.63 -14.43 38.27
CA ARG A 57 -11.87 -14.40 36.82
C ARG A 57 -10.55 -14.39 36.05
N LEU A 58 -10.56 -14.98 34.86
CA LEU A 58 -9.45 -14.83 33.91
C LEU A 58 -9.40 -13.39 33.39
N VAL A 59 -8.20 -12.84 33.26
CA VAL A 59 -7.96 -11.47 32.78
C VAL A 59 -7.42 -11.47 31.37
N SER A 60 -7.69 -10.42 30.60
CA SER A 60 -7.08 -10.22 29.29
C SER A 60 -5.68 -9.67 29.44
N SER A 61 -4.66 -10.37 28.93
CA SER A 61 -3.27 -9.93 29.07
C SER A 61 -2.94 -8.68 28.26
N CYS A 62 -3.68 -8.43 27.17
CA CYS A 62 -3.38 -7.38 26.21
C CYS A 62 -3.68 -5.95 26.70
N ASN A 63 -4.46 -5.80 27.77
CA ASN A 63 -4.84 -4.51 28.32
C ASN A 63 -4.81 -4.47 29.85
N THR A 64 -4.24 -5.49 30.48
CA THR A 64 -4.00 -5.51 31.92
C THR A 64 -2.53 -5.17 32.15
N LYS A 65 -2.25 -4.08 32.87
CA LYS A 65 -0.89 -3.71 33.29
C LYS A 65 -0.36 -4.66 34.36
N VAL A 66 0.94 -4.91 34.32
CA VAL A 66 1.64 -5.66 35.38
C VAL A 66 1.65 -4.85 36.68
N ARG A 67 1.71 -5.54 37.83
CA ARG A 67 1.86 -4.92 39.15
C ARG A 67 2.85 -5.73 39.98
N GLU A 68 3.51 -5.07 40.93
CA GLU A 68 4.44 -5.71 41.86
C GLU A 68 3.79 -6.93 42.53
N GLY A 69 4.51 -8.05 42.53
CA GLY A 69 4.08 -9.30 43.16
C GLY A 69 3.02 -10.08 42.38
N MET A 70 2.64 -9.67 41.16
CA MET A 70 1.69 -10.46 40.35
C MET A 70 2.24 -11.86 40.05
N GLU A 71 1.46 -12.89 40.37
CA GLU A 71 1.70 -14.27 39.95
C GLU A 71 0.70 -14.64 38.83
N ILE A 72 1.22 -14.92 37.64
CA ILE A 72 0.46 -15.09 36.40
C ILE A 72 0.73 -16.47 35.81
N SER A 73 -0.33 -17.18 35.42
CA SER A 73 -0.27 -18.44 34.68
C SER A 73 -0.91 -18.29 33.31
N THR A 74 -0.19 -18.66 32.26
CA THR A 74 -0.67 -18.65 30.87
C THR A 74 -1.12 -20.02 30.38
N ARG A 75 -0.91 -21.06 31.19
CA ARG A 75 -1.07 -22.48 30.82
C ARG A 75 -1.93 -23.32 31.77
N SER A 76 -2.57 -22.71 32.76
CA SER A 76 -3.51 -23.44 33.62
C SER A 76 -4.64 -24.07 32.82
N GLU A 77 -5.25 -25.13 33.35
CA GLU A 77 -6.40 -25.79 32.72
C GLU A 77 -7.52 -24.80 32.38
N LYS A 78 -7.85 -23.93 33.33
CA LYS A 78 -8.85 -22.88 33.17
C LYS A 78 -8.52 -21.95 31.99
N VAL A 79 -7.27 -21.51 31.86
CA VAL A 79 -6.83 -20.67 30.73
C VAL A 79 -6.93 -21.43 29.41
N ARG A 80 -6.42 -22.67 29.34
CA ARG A 80 -6.43 -23.49 28.12
C ARG A 80 -7.84 -23.74 27.63
N MET A 81 -8.74 -24.15 28.51
CA MET A 81 -10.15 -24.41 28.17
C MET A 81 -10.88 -23.14 27.72
N ALA A 82 -10.71 -22.02 28.43
CA ALA A 82 -11.38 -20.78 28.09
C ALA A 82 -10.94 -20.23 26.72
N ARG A 83 -9.62 -20.23 26.44
CA ARG A 83 -9.10 -19.79 25.14
C ARG A 83 -9.63 -20.67 24.00
N ARG A 84 -9.61 -21.99 24.19
CA ARG A 84 -10.12 -22.96 23.21
C ARG A 84 -11.61 -22.72 22.92
N LEU A 85 -12.43 -22.61 23.97
CA LEU A 85 -13.87 -22.33 23.85
C LEU A 85 -14.14 -21.03 23.08
N ASN A 86 -13.42 -19.95 23.38
CA ASN A 86 -13.61 -18.68 22.68
C ASN A 86 -13.33 -18.81 21.17
N VAL A 87 -12.31 -19.58 20.78
CA VAL A 87 -11.99 -19.81 19.37
C VAL A 87 -13.01 -20.73 18.71
N GLU A 88 -13.47 -21.78 19.38
CA GLU A 88 -14.54 -22.66 18.88
C GLU A 88 -15.84 -21.87 18.62
N LEU A 89 -16.18 -20.91 19.50
CA LEU A 89 -17.32 -20.00 19.30
C LEU A 89 -17.12 -19.04 18.12
N ILE A 90 -15.92 -18.49 17.93
CA ILE A 90 -15.60 -17.68 16.74
C ILE A 90 -15.76 -18.53 15.46
N LEU A 91 -15.24 -19.76 15.46
CA LEU A 91 -15.33 -20.68 14.31
C LEU A 91 -16.78 -21.07 14.00
N SER A 92 -17.64 -21.17 15.00
CA SER A 92 -19.09 -21.38 14.78
C SER A 92 -19.76 -20.28 13.96
N GLN A 93 -19.17 -19.08 13.90
CA GLN A 93 -19.67 -17.94 13.11
C GLN A 93 -18.77 -17.62 11.91
N HIS A 94 -17.85 -18.52 11.56
CA HIS A 94 -16.86 -18.33 10.50
C HIS A 94 -16.97 -19.42 9.43
N ASN A 95 -17.04 -19.02 8.17
CA ASN A 95 -16.98 -19.95 7.05
C ASN A 95 -15.55 -20.48 6.86
N CYS A 96 -15.30 -21.68 7.39
CA CYS A 96 -13.98 -22.33 7.40
C CYS A 96 -13.64 -23.08 6.11
N ASN A 97 -13.98 -22.54 4.94
CA ASN A 97 -13.52 -23.08 3.65
C ASN A 97 -12.09 -22.58 3.36
N CYS A 98 -11.13 -23.02 4.17
CA CYS A 98 -9.73 -22.58 4.09
C CYS A 98 -9.04 -22.87 2.75
N PRO A 99 -9.26 -24.01 2.07
CA PRO A 99 -8.55 -24.31 0.82
C PRO A 99 -8.78 -23.28 -0.29
N SER A 100 -9.98 -22.70 -0.39
CA SER A 100 -10.31 -21.66 -1.38
C SER A 100 -10.15 -20.23 -0.84
N CYS A 101 -9.63 -20.06 0.38
CA CYS A 101 -9.55 -18.77 1.03
C CYS A 101 -8.27 -18.02 0.62
N PRO A 102 -8.33 -16.72 0.26
CA PRO A 102 -7.14 -15.95 -0.12
C PRO A 102 -6.15 -15.72 1.04
N ARG A 103 -6.52 -16.09 2.27
CA ARG A 103 -5.65 -16.05 3.45
C ARG A 103 -5.16 -17.43 3.90
N ASN A 104 -5.31 -18.45 3.05
CA ASN A 104 -4.79 -19.77 3.35
C ASN A 104 -3.27 -19.71 3.57
N GLY A 105 -2.78 -20.19 4.71
CA GLY A 105 -1.36 -20.17 5.07
C GLY A 105 -0.88 -18.92 5.82
N ASN A 106 -1.63 -17.80 5.79
CA ASN A 106 -1.30 -16.58 6.55
C ASN A 106 -2.48 -16.01 7.38
N CYS A 107 -3.50 -16.82 7.65
CA CYS A 107 -4.65 -16.47 8.48
C CYS A 107 -4.35 -16.65 9.98
N GLN A 108 -4.58 -15.60 10.79
CA GLN A 108 -4.33 -15.69 12.24
C GLN A 108 -5.33 -16.59 12.95
N LEU A 109 -6.60 -16.61 12.51
CA LEU A 109 -7.59 -17.50 13.11
C LEU A 109 -7.20 -18.97 12.89
N GLN A 110 -6.71 -19.31 11.70
CA GLN A 110 -6.20 -20.65 11.38
C GLN A 110 -5.01 -21.01 12.29
N LYS A 111 -4.03 -20.10 12.42
CA LYS A 111 -2.85 -20.29 13.28
C LYS A 111 -3.23 -20.48 14.75
N VAL A 112 -4.08 -19.61 15.29
CA VAL A 112 -4.50 -19.64 16.70
C VAL A 112 -5.34 -20.89 16.99
N ALA A 113 -6.25 -21.28 16.09
CA ALA A 113 -7.05 -22.50 16.26
C ALA A 113 -6.16 -23.74 16.35
N ALA A 114 -5.17 -23.85 15.46
CA ALA A 114 -4.19 -24.94 15.48
C ALA A 114 -3.35 -24.91 16.77
N GLN A 115 -2.86 -23.74 17.20
CA GLN A 115 -2.09 -23.58 18.43
C GLN A 115 -2.85 -24.00 19.69
N LEU A 116 -4.18 -23.84 19.71
CA LEU A 116 -5.04 -24.21 20.83
C LEU A 116 -5.58 -25.66 20.75
N GLY A 117 -5.19 -26.42 19.72
CA GLY A 117 -5.63 -27.81 19.54
C GLY A 117 -7.13 -27.94 19.26
N VAL A 118 -7.73 -26.96 18.56
CA VAL A 118 -9.11 -27.04 18.10
C VAL A 118 -9.19 -28.01 16.94
N ASN A 119 -9.62 -29.25 17.23
CA ASN A 119 -9.59 -30.36 16.27
C ASN A 119 -10.99 -30.89 15.91
N VAL A 120 -12.05 -30.40 16.56
CA VAL A 120 -13.43 -30.87 16.37
C VAL A 120 -14.36 -29.67 16.35
N GLU A 121 -15.28 -29.64 15.38
CA GLU A 121 -16.37 -28.65 15.34
C GLU A 121 -17.48 -29.08 16.31
N LEU A 122 -17.43 -28.57 17.55
CA LEU A 122 -18.41 -28.90 18.59
C LEU A 122 -19.70 -28.08 18.50
N TYR A 123 -19.68 -26.95 17.78
CA TYR A 123 -20.80 -26.00 17.70
C TYR A 123 -21.37 -25.90 16.29
N PRO A 124 -22.71 -25.82 16.13
CA PRO A 124 -23.32 -25.62 14.83
C PRO A 124 -22.86 -24.33 14.16
N LYS A 125 -22.48 -24.40 12.87
CA LYS A 125 -22.13 -23.23 12.08
C LYS A 125 -23.36 -22.35 11.83
N LYS A 126 -23.25 -21.08 12.26
CA LYS A 126 -24.24 -20.01 12.07
C LYS A 126 -23.50 -18.73 11.73
N PHE A 127 -23.10 -18.60 10.48
CA PHE A 127 -22.55 -17.36 9.93
C PHE A 127 -23.62 -16.60 9.14
N ARG A 128 -23.44 -15.28 9.05
CA ARG A 128 -24.31 -14.41 8.25
C ARG A 128 -23.66 -14.21 6.88
N GLN A 129 -24.49 -14.26 5.85
CA GLN A 129 -24.12 -13.90 4.50
C GLN A 129 -24.83 -12.59 4.13
N GLU A 130 -24.08 -11.67 3.54
CA GLU A 130 -24.62 -10.45 2.95
C GLU A 130 -24.11 -10.36 1.51
N PHE A 131 -24.93 -9.76 0.64
CA PHE A 131 -24.51 -9.44 -0.71
C PHE A 131 -23.48 -8.31 -0.66
N TRP A 132 -22.44 -8.43 -1.50
CA TRP A 132 -21.44 -7.40 -1.72
C TRP A 132 -21.23 -7.27 -3.21
N ASP A 133 -21.10 -6.03 -3.69
CA ASP A 133 -20.75 -5.77 -5.07
C ASP A 133 -19.27 -6.05 -5.30
N ASN A 134 -18.98 -7.16 -5.99
CA ASN A 134 -17.60 -7.58 -6.27
C ASN A 134 -16.96 -6.81 -7.43
N THR A 135 -17.66 -5.84 -8.03
CA THR A 135 -17.07 -4.91 -9.00
C THR A 135 -16.30 -3.78 -8.31
N PHE A 136 -16.67 -3.44 -7.06
CA PHE A 136 -15.97 -2.46 -6.24
C PHE A 136 -14.54 -2.96 -5.93
N PRO A 137 -13.49 -2.11 -6.00
CA PRO A 137 -12.11 -2.55 -5.82
C PRO A 137 -11.77 -3.21 -4.46
N LEU A 138 -12.62 -3.04 -3.45
CA LEU A 138 -12.53 -3.72 -2.17
C LEU A 138 -13.68 -4.71 -2.01
N ASN A 139 -13.35 -5.96 -1.70
CA ASN A 139 -14.31 -7.02 -1.44
C ASN A 139 -14.50 -7.24 0.06
N ARG A 140 -15.76 -7.47 0.48
CA ARG A 140 -16.11 -7.82 1.86
C ARG A 140 -16.86 -9.15 1.91
N ASP A 141 -16.34 -10.09 2.69
CA ASP A 141 -16.96 -11.38 2.99
C ASP A 141 -17.33 -11.43 4.49
N GLU A 142 -18.60 -11.17 4.80
CA GLU A 142 -19.08 -11.19 6.19
C GLU A 142 -18.97 -12.56 6.83
N THR A 143 -19.07 -13.63 6.03
CA THR A 143 -19.02 -15.01 6.54
C THR A 143 -17.67 -15.31 7.18
N LYS A 144 -16.64 -14.50 6.91
CA LYS A 144 -15.29 -14.63 7.47
C LYS A 144 -14.97 -13.60 8.56
N CYS A 145 -15.85 -12.63 8.83
CA CYS A 145 -15.58 -11.59 9.81
C CYS A 145 -15.67 -12.12 11.25
N ILE A 146 -14.59 -11.91 12.03
CA ILE A 146 -14.54 -12.29 13.45
C ILE A 146 -14.87 -11.14 14.41
N LYS A 147 -15.35 -10.00 13.88
CA LYS A 147 -15.71 -8.80 14.67
C LYS A 147 -14.61 -8.42 15.66
N CYS A 148 -13.38 -8.30 15.13
CA CYS A 148 -12.22 -7.94 15.93
C CYS A 148 -12.00 -6.43 16.04
N MET A 149 -12.73 -5.63 15.25
CA MET A 149 -12.66 -4.17 15.18
C MET A 149 -11.31 -3.59 14.67
N ARG A 150 -10.32 -4.42 14.30
CA ARG A 150 -9.03 -3.93 13.77
C ARG A 150 -9.20 -3.03 12.53
N CYS A 151 -10.09 -3.41 11.62
CA CYS A 151 -10.43 -2.62 10.43
C CYS A 151 -11.09 -1.27 10.76
N ILE A 152 -11.89 -1.21 11.83
CA ILE A 152 -12.49 0.03 12.33
C ILE A 152 -11.38 0.92 12.91
N GLN A 153 -10.60 0.39 13.85
CA GLN A 153 -9.56 1.17 14.53
C GLN A 153 -8.52 1.75 13.58
N VAL A 154 -8.01 0.96 12.61
CA VAL A 154 -7.06 1.50 11.63
C VAL A 154 -7.70 2.57 10.73
N CYS A 155 -8.97 2.41 10.36
CA CYS A 155 -9.67 3.38 9.54
C CYS A 155 -9.95 4.69 10.29
N ASP A 156 -10.20 4.61 11.60
CA ASP A 156 -10.53 5.77 12.44
C ASP A 156 -9.29 6.51 12.92
N GLN A 157 -8.34 5.78 13.50
CA GLN A 157 -7.22 6.37 14.24
C GLN A 157 -6.01 6.67 13.35
N VAL A 158 -5.81 5.90 12.27
CA VAL A 158 -4.66 6.08 11.36
C VAL A 158 -5.07 6.80 10.09
N GLN A 159 -6.18 6.39 9.48
CA GLN A 159 -6.65 6.96 8.22
C GLN A 159 -7.65 8.11 8.41
N ASN A 160 -8.28 8.21 9.58
CA ASN A 160 -9.28 9.24 9.90
C ASN A 160 -10.41 9.37 8.85
N MET A 161 -10.90 8.22 8.37
CA MET A 161 -11.96 8.16 7.35
C MET A 161 -13.31 7.65 7.86
N HIS A 162 -13.38 7.02 9.04
CA HIS A 162 -14.64 6.62 9.68
C HIS A 162 -15.60 5.79 8.82
N VAL A 163 -15.04 4.97 7.92
CA VAL A 163 -15.79 4.15 6.95
C VAL A 163 -16.55 3.01 7.61
N TRP A 164 -15.96 2.40 8.65
CA TRP A 164 -16.45 1.15 9.26
C TRP A 164 -16.93 1.39 10.67
N ASP A 165 -18.05 0.77 11.06
CA ASP A 165 -18.50 0.74 12.46
C ASP A 165 -19.31 -0.53 12.77
N LEU A 166 -19.64 -0.74 14.04
CA LEU A 166 -20.58 -1.75 14.50
C LEU A 166 -22.01 -1.30 14.20
N VAL A 167 -22.72 -2.09 13.39
CA VAL A 167 -24.13 -1.88 13.08
C VAL A 167 -24.98 -3.00 13.67
N ASN A 168 -26.22 -2.67 14.03
CA ASN A 168 -27.19 -3.53 14.71
C ASN A 168 -26.80 -3.94 16.15
N THR A 169 -27.71 -4.65 16.82
CA THR A 169 -27.58 -5.09 18.22
C THR A 169 -27.73 -6.61 18.41
N GLY A 170 -27.21 -7.11 19.53
CA GLY A 170 -27.30 -8.51 19.94
C GLY A 170 -26.73 -9.47 18.90
N LYS A 171 -27.45 -10.55 18.59
CA LYS A 171 -27.01 -11.53 17.57
C LYS A 171 -26.84 -10.96 16.16
N ARG A 172 -27.36 -9.75 15.88
CA ARG A 172 -27.31 -9.11 14.57
C ARG A 172 -26.11 -8.17 14.41
N THR A 173 -25.35 -7.90 15.47
CA THR A 173 -24.20 -7.00 15.43
C THR A 173 -23.15 -7.48 14.44
N ARG A 174 -22.71 -6.57 13.55
CA ARG A 174 -21.71 -6.81 12.52
C ARG A 174 -20.86 -5.56 12.31
N VAL A 175 -19.70 -5.71 11.68
CA VAL A 175 -18.93 -4.57 11.15
C VAL A 175 -19.52 -4.20 9.79
N GLY A 176 -20.08 -3.02 9.65
CA GLY A 176 -20.69 -2.51 8.41
C GLY A 176 -20.01 -1.22 7.95
N MET A 177 -20.15 -0.91 6.65
CA MET A 177 -19.78 0.40 6.13
C MET A 177 -20.87 1.40 6.51
N VAL A 178 -20.49 2.49 7.18
CA VAL A 178 -21.43 3.52 7.69
C VAL A 178 -21.25 4.87 7.02
N GLN A 179 -20.14 5.09 6.31
CA GLN A 179 -19.86 6.30 5.55
C GLN A 179 -19.33 5.97 4.15
N ASN A 180 -19.75 6.75 3.14
CA ASN A 180 -19.22 6.66 1.79
C ASN A 180 -17.96 7.54 1.60
N THR A 181 -17.02 7.46 2.53
CA THR A 181 -15.76 8.23 2.54
C THR A 181 -14.55 7.37 2.17
N CYS A 182 -14.78 6.11 1.75
CA CYS A 182 -13.71 5.17 1.46
C CYS A 182 -12.75 5.65 0.35
N THR A 183 -11.46 5.70 0.68
CA THR A 183 -10.35 6.09 -0.21
C THR A 183 -9.68 4.89 -0.89
N LEU A 184 -10.13 3.67 -0.62
CA LEU A 184 -9.56 2.44 -1.16
C LEU A 184 -8.07 2.23 -0.84
N CYS A 185 -7.54 2.86 0.22
CA CYS A 185 -6.13 2.70 0.63
C CYS A 185 -5.77 1.25 1.02
N GLY A 186 -6.78 0.46 1.42
CA GLY A 186 -6.64 -0.97 1.72
C GLY A 186 -6.01 -1.28 3.08
N GLN A 187 -5.77 -0.31 3.94
CA GLN A 187 -5.20 -0.55 5.28
C GLN A 187 -6.08 -1.45 6.15
N CYS A 188 -7.41 -1.39 5.97
CA CYS A 188 -8.32 -2.32 6.61
C CYS A 188 -8.16 -3.79 6.15
N ILE A 189 -7.68 -4.02 4.91
CA ILE A 189 -7.35 -5.35 4.38
C ILE A 189 -6.05 -5.84 5.02
N THR A 190 -5.01 -5.01 5.03
CA THR A 190 -3.70 -5.33 5.63
C THR A 190 -3.85 -5.76 7.09
N HIS A 191 -4.66 -5.03 7.86
CA HIS A 191 -4.87 -5.29 9.28
C HIS A 191 -6.04 -6.22 9.60
N CYS A 192 -6.67 -6.84 8.60
CA CYS A 192 -7.64 -7.90 8.87
C CYS A 192 -6.90 -9.19 9.24
N PRO A 193 -7.20 -9.85 10.37
CA PRO A 193 -6.52 -11.12 10.74
C PRO A 193 -7.01 -12.34 9.93
N VAL A 194 -8.02 -12.14 9.08
CA VAL A 194 -8.76 -13.15 8.33
C VAL A 194 -9.12 -12.61 6.94
N ALA A 195 -9.77 -13.39 6.08
CA ALA A 195 -10.17 -12.94 4.73
C ALA A 195 -11.55 -12.26 4.67
N ALA A 196 -11.91 -11.48 5.70
CA ALA A 196 -13.18 -10.75 5.70
C ALA A 196 -13.14 -9.52 4.77
N LEU A 197 -11.95 -8.99 4.51
CA LEU A 197 -11.69 -7.91 3.58
C LEU A 197 -10.57 -8.35 2.63
N SER A 198 -10.74 -8.07 1.34
CA SER A 198 -9.77 -8.38 0.29
C SER A 198 -9.84 -7.36 -0.83
N ALA A 199 -8.86 -7.35 -1.73
CA ALA A 199 -8.99 -6.59 -2.97
C ALA A 199 -9.89 -7.35 -3.95
N ARG A 200 -10.52 -6.64 -4.89
CA ARG A 200 -11.13 -7.24 -6.08
C ARG A 200 -10.10 -8.11 -6.78
N ASP A 201 -10.52 -9.30 -7.19
CA ASP A 201 -9.65 -10.25 -7.88
C ASP A 201 -9.80 -10.08 -9.40
N ASP A 202 -8.76 -9.62 -10.07
CA ASP A 202 -8.76 -9.44 -11.53
C ASP A 202 -7.88 -10.50 -12.25
N THR A 203 -7.39 -11.53 -11.53
CA THR A 203 -6.44 -12.52 -12.07
C THR A 203 -7.01 -13.35 -13.23
N GLU A 204 -8.28 -13.79 -13.15
CA GLU A 204 -8.93 -14.54 -14.24
C GLU A 204 -9.04 -13.73 -15.53
N LYS A 205 -9.24 -12.40 -15.44
CA LYS A 205 -9.27 -11.53 -16.62
C LYS A 205 -7.91 -11.50 -17.31
N ILE A 206 -6.83 -11.56 -16.53
CA ILE A 206 -5.47 -11.62 -17.07
C ILE A 206 -5.19 -12.98 -17.68
N TRP A 207 -5.59 -14.10 -17.05
CA TRP A 207 -5.45 -15.42 -17.66
C TRP A 207 -6.16 -15.51 -19.00
N ASN A 208 -7.36 -14.94 -19.10
CA ASN A 208 -8.10 -14.86 -20.37
C ASN A 208 -7.34 -14.04 -21.41
N ALA A 209 -6.78 -12.88 -21.04
CA ALA A 209 -6.00 -12.05 -21.95
C ALA A 209 -4.72 -12.76 -22.41
N LEU A 210 -3.99 -13.42 -21.50
CA LEU A 210 -2.77 -14.19 -21.81
C LEU A 210 -3.06 -15.41 -22.72
N SER A 211 -4.29 -15.91 -22.71
CA SER A 211 -4.72 -17.03 -23.55
C SER A 211 -5.27 -16.59 -24.91
N ASP A 212 -5.44 -15.30 -25.15
CA ASP A 212 -5.98 -14.75 -26.39
C ASP A 212 -4.83 -14.43 -27.37
N PRO A 213 -4.66 -15.21 -28.47
CA PRO A 213 -3.56 -15.02 -29.41
C PRO A 213 -3.66 -13.73 -30.23
N GLU A 214 -4.81 -13.04 -30.22
CA GLU A 214 -4.99 -11.76 -30.91
C GLU A 214 -4.55 -10.56 -30.06
N LYS A 215 -4.23 -10.80 -28.78
CA LYS A 215 -3.83 -9.77 -27.82
C LYS A 215 -2.33 -9.79 -27.59
N ILE A 216 -1.79 -8.60 -27.33
CA ILE A 216 -0.43 -8.38 -26.87
C ILE A 216 -0.53 -7.93 -25.43
N VAL A 217 -0.15 -8.79 -24.49
CA VAL A 217 -0.32 -8.55 -23.06
C VAL A 217 0.99 -8.02 -22.48
N ILE A 218 0.96 -6.75 -22.11
CA ILE A 218 2.07 -6.02 -21.52
C ILE A 218 1.90 -5.98 -20.01
N VAL A 219 2.99 -6.13 -19.25
CA VAL A 219 2.98 -5.95 -17.79
C VAL A 219 3.98 -4.90 -17.31
N GLN A 220 3.57 -4.10 -16.33
CA GLN A 220 4.39 -3.11 -15.63
C GLN A 220 4.25 -3.24 -14.10
N PRO A 221 5.29 -3.71 -13.36
CA PRO A 221 5.29 -3.73 -11.91
C PRO A 221 5.77 -2.40 -11.31
N ALA A 222 5.04 -1.93 -10.30
CA ALA A 222 5.38 -0.72 -9.57
C ALA A 222 6.70 -0.83 -8.79
N PRO A 223 7.35 0.30 -8.43
CA PRO A 223 8.60 0.29 -7.67
C PRO A 223 8.55 -0.61 -6.43
N ALA A 224 7.50 -0.51 -5.60
CA ALA A 224 7.41 -1.29 -4.35
C ALA A 224 7.01 -2.77 -4.51
N VAL A 225 6.67 -3.25 -5.72
CA VAL A 225 6.42 -4.68 -5.95
C VAL A 225 7.72 -5.47 -5.83
N ARG A 226 8.81 -4.95 -6.38
CA ARG A 226 10.15 -5.59 -6.34
C ARG A 226 10.70 -5.75 -4.92
N THR A 227 10.07 -5.11 -3.93
CA THR A 227 10.47 -5.25 -2.54
C THR A 227 9.75 -6.33 -1.77
N ALA A 228 8.56 -6.72 -2.24
CA ALA A 228 7.67 -7.57 -1.46
C ALA A 228 7.23 -8.85 -2.18
N TRP A 229 7.30 -8.92 -3.51
CA TRP A 229 6.79 -10.06 -4.28
C TRP A 229 7.36 -11.42 -3.84
N ALA A 230 8.61 -11.45 -3.36
CA ALA A 230 9.28 -12.68 -2.96
C ALA A 230 8.92 -13.17 -1.55
N GLU A 231 8.34 -12.33 -0.69
CA GLU A 231 8.16 -12.61 0.75
C GLU A 231 7.31 -13.86 1.01
N GLU A 232 6.34 -14.15 0.14
CA GLU A 232 5.44 -15.30 0.26
C GLU A 232 5.78 -16.45 -0.71
N THR A 233 6.95 -16.37 -1.37
CA THR A 233 7.43 -17.37 -2.35
C THR A 233 8.46 -18.33 -1.75
N GLY A 234 9.02 -18.01 -0.58
CA GLY A 234 10.13 -18.75 0.02
C GLY A 234 11.51 -18.39 -0.54
N LEU A 235 11.58 -17.51 -1.54
CA LEU A 235 12.84 -17.02 -2.10
C LEU A 235 13.53 -16.06 -1.12
N PRO A 236 14.81 -16.30 -0.76
CA PRO A 236 15.59 -15.36 0.05
C PRO A 236 15.68 -13.99 -0.62
N ARG A 237 15.72 -12.93 0.20
CA ARG A 237 15.65 -11.55 -0.28
C ARG A 237 16.80 -11.20 -1.23
N GLU A 238 17.98 -11.73 -0.95
CA GLU A 238 19.22 -11.51 -1.70
C GLU A 238 19.13 -12.08 -3.12
N GLN A 239 18.23 -13.04 -3.36
CA GLN A 239 17.97 -13.64 -4.66
C GLN A 239 16.80 -12.97 -5.40
N ALA A 240 16.02 -12.13 -4.72
CA ALA A 240 14.82 -11.48 -5.26
C ALA A 240 15.16 -10.17 -6.02
N ALA A 241 16.13 -10.25 -6.93
CA ALA A 241 16.52 -9.12 -7.78
C ALA A 241 15.36 -8.70 -8.72
N PRO A 242 15.27 -7.42 -9.12
CA PRO A 242 14.26 -6.95 -10.07
C PRO A 242 14.19 -7.77 -11.38
N GLU A 243 15.34 -8.19 -11.89
CA GLU A 243 15.48 -9.00 -13.10
C GLU A 243 14.90 -10.42 -12.91
N LYS A 244 14.88 -10.92 -11.67
CA LYS A 244 14.23 -12.20 -11.36
C LYS A 244 12.70 -12.07 -11.32
N LEU A 245 12.18 -10.91 -10.91
CA LEU A 245 10.76 -10.58 -11.05
C LEU A 245 10.39 -10.50 -12.54
N ALA A 246 11.22 -9.89 -13.38
CA ALA A 246 10.97 -9.83 -14.82
C ALA A 246 10.92 -11.23 -15.46
N ALA A 247 11.87 -12.11 -15.12
CA ALA A 247 11.85 -13.51 -15.56
C ALA A 247 10.59 -14.25 -15.09
N ALA A 248 10.14 -14.02 -13.85
CA ALA A 248 8.93 -14.63 -13.31
C ALA A 248 7.66 -14.16 -14.05
N LEU A 249 7.58 -12.88 -14.39
CA LEU A 249 6.49 -12.34 -15.21
C LEU A 249 6.51 -12.93 -16.62
N ARG A 250 7.67 -13.00 -17.26
CA ARG A 250 7.80 -13.61 -18.59
C ARG A 250 7.38 -15.08 -18.58
N HIS A 251 7.73 -15.81 -17.53
CA HIS A 251 7.31 -17.19 -17.34
C HIS A 251 5.78 -17.36 -17.18
N LEU A 252 5.06 -16.34 -16.68
CA LEU A 252 3.59 -16.35 -16.65
C LEU A 252 2.95 -16.24 -18.04
N GLY A 253 3.72 -15.84 -19.06
CA GLY A 253 3.26 -15.72 -20.44
C GLY A 253 3.04 -14.29 -20.92
N PHE A 254 3.45 -13.27 -20.18
CA PHE A 254 3.39 -11.87 -20.66
C PHE A 254 4.32 -11.67 -21.87
N ASP A 255 3.82 -11.04 -22.94
CA ASP A 255 4.57 -10.81 -24.17
C ASP A 255 5.71 -9.81 -23.98
N TYR A 256 5.44 -8.75 -23.21
CA TYR A 256 6.43 -7.73 -22.86
C TYR A 256 6.37 -7.39 -21.38
N VAL A 257 7.54 -7.38 -20.75
CA VAL A 257 7.74 -7.12 -19.32
C VAL A 257 8.52 -5.83 -19.16
N PHE A 258 7.79 -4.75 -18.88
CA PHE A 258 8.35 -3.42 -18.67
C PHE A 258 8.36 -3.03 -17.19
N ASP A 259 8.65 -1.77 -16.88
CA ASP A 259 8.81 -1.27 -15.51
C ASP A 259 8.10 0.07 -15.33
N THR A 260 7.20 0.18 -14.35
CA THR A 260 6.55 1.46 -14.01
C THR A 260 7.57 2.53 -13.59
N ASN A 261 8.78 2.15 -13.19
CA ASN A 261 9.85 3.11 -12.92
C ASN A 261 10.19 3.97 -14.14
N PHE A 262 10.07 3.45 -15.37
CA PHE A 262 10.22 4.26 -16.59
C PHE A 262 9.25 5.46 -16.56
N SER A 263 7.96 5.18 -16.36
CA SER A 263 6.94 6.22 -16.27
C SER A 263 6.98 7.03 -14.98
N ALA A 264 7.65 6.56 -13.92
CA ALA A 264 7.88 7.37 -12.74
C ALA A 264 8.90 8.48 -13.04
N ASP A 265 9.93 8.20 -13.86
CA ASP A 265 10.77 9.27 -14.40
C ASP A 265 9.95 10.23 -15.27
N LEU A 266 9.00 9.72 -16.05
CA LEU A 266 8.12 10.56 -16.87
C LEU A 266 7.23 11.47 -16.02
N THR A 267 6.64 10.94 -14.94
CA THR A 267 5.88 11.76 -13.97
C THR A 267 6.74 12.87 -13.39
N ILE A 268 7.98 12.57 -13.04
CA ILE A 268 8.90 13.59 -12.50
C ILE A 268 9.28 14.64 -13.53
N MET A 269 9.42 14.28 -14.80
CA MET A 269 9.68 15.23 -15.87
C MET A 269 8.56 16.27 -15.99
N GLU A 270 7.30 15.83 -15.99
CA GLU A 270 6.15 16.73 -16.05
C GLU A 270 5.92 17.49 -14.74
N GLU A 271 5.95 16.80 -13.59
CA GLU A 271 5.64 17.40 -12.28
C GLU A 271 6.71 18.40 -11.84
N SER A 272 7.98 18.19 -12.21
CA SER A 272 9.03 19.20 -12.04
C SER A 272 8.84 20.40 -12.94
N ALA A 273 8.42 20.18 -14.20
CA ALA A 273 8.16 21.26 -15.13
C ALA A 273 6.97 22.12 -14.66
N GLU A 274 5.90 21.47 -14.21
CA GLU A 274 4.70 22.11 -13.65
C GLU A 274 5.04 22.92 -12.40
N LEU A 275 5.83 22.36 -11.47
CA LEU A 275 6.32 23.10 -10.30
C LEU A 275 7.10 24.35 -10.69
N ILE A 276 8.04 24.22 -11.66
CA ILE A 276 8.85 25.35 -12.13
C ILE A 276 7.95 26.42 -12.78
N GLU A 277 6.93 26.03 -13.54
CA GLU A 277 5.97 26.97 -14.12
C GLU A 277 5.16 27.66 -13.03
N HIS A 278 4.63 26.92 -12.06
CA HIS A 278 3.83 27.45 -10.95
C HIS A 278 4.61 28.52 -10.18
N LEU A 279 5.85 28.22 -9.81
CA LEU A 279 6.75 29.16 -9.11
C LEU A 279 7.05 30.43 -9.91
N LYS A 280 7.09 30.36 -11.25
CA LYS A 280 7.36 31.50 -12.13
C LYS A 280 6.11 32.33 -12.48
N SER A 281 4.93 31.79 -12.23
CA SER A 281 3.66 32.33 -12.75
C SER A 281 3.09 33.53 -11.98
N ASN A 282 3.78 34.07 -10.97
CA ASN A 282 3.35 35.19 -10.13
C ASN A 282 1.91 35.06 -9.57
N GLY A 283 1.56 33.86 -9.06
CA GLY A 283 0.28 33.61 -8.42
C GLY A 283 -0.88 33.26 -9.36
N LYS A 284 -0.59 32.86 -10.60
CA LYS A 284 -1.60 32.34 -11.54
C LYS A 284 -2.19 31.01 -11.06
N TYR A 285 -1.38 30.15 -10.44
CA TYR A 285 -1.77 28.82 -9.97
C TYR A 285 -1.93 28.77 -8.45
N PRO A 286 -2.80 27.89 -7.92
CA PRO A 286 -2.93 27.68 -6.48
C PRO A 286 -1.63 27.18 -5.85
N VAL A 287 -1.36 27.61 -4.60
CA VAL A 287 -0.18 27.22 -3.82
C VAL A 287 -0.66 26.71 -2.45
N PRO A 288 -0.15 25.56 -1.94
CA PRO A 288 0.88 24.70 -2.53
C PRO A 288 0.38 23.90 -3.73
N MET A 289 1.30 23.39 -4.55
CA MET A 289 1.03 22.27 -5.45
C MET A 289 1.08 20.96 -4.67
N PHE A 290 0.09 20.09 -4.83
CA PHE A 290 0.09 18.73 -4.27
C PHE A 290 0.48 17.70 -5.32
N THR A 291 1.22 16.67 -4.90
CA THR A 291 1.41 15.48 -5.76
C THR A 291 0.07 14.78 -6.05
N SER A 292 -0.07 14.20 -7.24
CA SER A 292 -1.32 13.54 -7.70
C SER A 292 -1.18 12.03 -7.91
N CYS A 293 0.01 11.44 -7.76
CA CYS A 293 0.25 10.05 -8.13
C CYS A 293 -0.44 8.99 -7.23
N CYS A 294 -0.94 9.38 -6.05
CA CYS A 294 -1.61 8.50 -5.08
C CYS A 294 -3.15 8.59 -5.20
N PRO A 295 -3.85 7.57 -5.75
CA PRO A 295 -5.29 7.63 -5.93
C PRO A 295 -6.07 7.64 -4.60
N GLY A 296 -5.51 7.08 -3.53
CA GLY A 296 -6.11 7.19 -2.20
C GLY A 296 -6.09 8.63 -1.67
N TRP A 297 -5.07 9.41 -2.01
CA TRP A 297 -4.99 10.84 -1.71
C TRP A 297 -5.96 11.65 -2.57
N ILE A 298 -6.05 11.36 -3.88
CA ILE A 298 -7.02 12.02 -4.75
C ILE A 298 -8.45 11.83 -4.20
N ARG A 299 -8.83 10.59 -3.88
CA ARG A 299 -10.14 10.28 -3.31
C ARG A 299 -10.37 10.96 -1.96
N PHE A 300 -9.35 11.05 -1.11
CA PHE A 300 -9.43 11.77 0.16
C PHE A 300 -9.76 13.24 -0.08
N LEU A 301 -8.97 13.92 -0.91
CA LEU A 301 -9.13 15.35 -1.14
C LEU A 301 -10.48 15.64 -1.80
N LYS A 302 -10.92 14.84 -2.79
CA LYS A 302 -12.24 15.02 -3.42
C LYS A 302 -13.41 14.83 -2.46
N LYS A 303 -13.29 13.97 -1.44
CA LYS A 303 -14.38 13.69 -0.49
C LYS A 303 -14.38 14.63 0.72
N GLU A 304 -13.22 15.01 1.21
CA GLU A 304 -13.07 15.72 2.48
C GLU A 304 -12.73 17.21 2.30
N TYR A 305 -12.04 17.57 1.21
CA TYR A 305 -11.55 18.92 0.93
C TYR A 305 -11.69 19.25 -0.57
N PRO A 306 -12.89 19.14 -1.17
CA PRO A 306 -13.08 19.29 -2.61
C PRO A 306 -12.58 20.64 -3.16
N GLU A 307 -12.60 21.69 -2.34
CA GLU A 307 -12.09 23.02 -2.68
C GLU A 307 -10.57 23.06 -2.93
N MET A 308 -9.82 22.08 -2.43
CA MET A 308 -8.37 21.99 -2.61
C MET A 308 -7.96 21.10 -3.78
N VAL A 309 -8.90 20.48 -4.49
CA VAL A 309 -8.58 19.57 -5.62
C VAL A 309 -7.82 20.31 -6.74
N GLY A 310 -8.11 21.59 -6.93
CA GLY A 310 -7.39 22.44 -7.91
C GLY A 310 -5.91 22.70 -7.57
N HIS A 311 -5.42 22.28 -6.40
CA HIS A 311 -4.00 22.35 -6.05
C HIS A 311 -3.22 21.11 -6.50
N MET A 312 -3.86 20.05 -6.98
CA MET A 312 -3.14 18.86 -7.44
C MET A 312 -2.37 19.12 -8.72
N SER A 313 -1.19 18.53 -8.84
CA SER A 313 -0.47 18.39 -10.09
C SER A 313 -1.36 17.71 -11.13
N THR A 314 -1.42 18.28 -12.32
CA THR A 314 -2.17 17.73 -13.46
C THR A 314 -1.50 16.49 -14.04
N SER A 315 -0.24 16.22 -13.70
CA SER A 315 0.48 15.01 -14.11
C SER A 315 -0.30 13.75 -13.73
N LYS A 316 -0.46 12.81 -14.67
CA LYS A 316 -0.98 11.47 -14.40
C LYS A 316 -0.02 10.71 -13.49
N SER A 317 -0.51 9.67 -12.81
CA SER A 317 0.38 8.80 -12.06
C SER A 317 1.29 7.98 -12.97
N PRO A 318 2.41 7.43 -12.45
CA PRO A 318 3.31 6.58 -13.24
C PRO A 318 2.57 5.43 -13.94
N MET A 319 1.65 4.74 -13.25
CA MET A 319 0.87 3.65 -13.84
C MET A 319 0.10 4.11 -15.08
N SER A 320 -0.58 5.24 -14.98
CA SER A 320 -1.45 5.76 -16.04
C SER A 320 -0.64 6.35 -17.19
N MET A 321 0.45 7.07 -16.89
CA MET A 321 1.41 7.54 -17.89
C MET A 321 2.04 6.38 -18.67
N PHE A 322 2.47 5.32 -17.98
CA PHE A 322 3.02 4.13 -18.64
C PHE A 322 2.03 3.57 -19.66
N SER A 323 0.79 3.35 -19.22
CA SER A 323 -0.23 2.71 -20.03
C SER A 323 -0.61 3.56 -21.25
N ALA A 324 -0.71 4.89 -21.08
CA ALA A 324 -0.92 5.82 -22.19
C ALA A 324 0.23 5.74 -23.21
N ILE A 325 1.49 5.71 -22.76
CA ILE A 325 2.67 5.57 -23.64
C ILE A 325 2.74 4.19 -24.31
N ALA A 326 2.37 3.12 -23.60
CA ALA A 326 2.34 1.78 -24.16
C ALA A 326 1.30 1.67 -25.30
N LYS A 327 0.10 2.24 -25.10
CA LYS A 327 -0.98 2.22 -26.11
C LYS A 327 -0.83 3.27 -27.22
N SER A 328 0.07 4.24 -27.08
CA SER A 328 0.34 5.24 -28.10
C SER A 328 1.70 5.04 -28.76
N TYR A 329 2.79 5.42 -28.08
CA TYR A 329 4.15 5.34 -28.60
C TYR A 329 4.60 3.91 -28.89
N TYR A 330 4.39 2.98 -27.96
CA TYR A 330 4.84 1.60 -28.15
C TYR A 330 3.98 0.82 -29.16
N ALA A 331 2.67 1.11 -29.23
CA ALA A 331 1.81 0.61 -30.30
C ALA A 331 2.34 1.00 -31.69
N LYS A 332 2.85 2.23 -31.86
CA LYS A 332 3.50 2.67 -33.11
C LYS A 332 4.80 1.91 -33.38
N ILE A 333 5.61 1.65 -32.36
CA ILE A 333 6.85 0.85 -32.49
C ILE A 333 6.53 -0.58 -32.96
N LEU A 334 5.50 -1.19 -32.38
CA LEU A 334 5.05 -2.53 -32.75
C LEU A 334 4.27 -2.58 -34.08
N ASN A 335 3.89 -1.41 -34.61
CA ASN A 335 3.01 -1.27 -35.77
C ASN A 335 1.68 -2.04 -35.61
N VAL A 336 1.04 -1.85 -34.45
CA VAL A 336 -0.26 -2.47 -34.11
C VAL A 336 -1.27 -1.41 -33.66
N ALA A 337 -2.56 -1.75 -33.74
CA ALA A 337 -3.61 -0.91 -33.20
C ALA A 337 -3.59 -0.93 -31.64
N PRO A 338 -3.83 0.21 -30.97
CA PRO A 338 -3.83 0.30 -29.50
C PRO A 338 -4.73 -0.73 -28.80
N GLU A 339 -5.85 -1.11 -29.42
CA GLU A 339 -6.85 -2.05 -28.88
C GLU A 339 -6.36 -3.51 -28.87
N LYS A 340 -5.27 -3.81 -29.59
CA LYS A 340 -4.60 -5.11 -29.51
C LYS A 340 -3.74 -5.23 -28.25
N ILE A 341 -3.32 -4.10 -27.66
CA ILE A 341 -2.49 -4.09 -26.45
C ILE A 341 -3.39 -4.16 -25.22
N VAL A 342 -3.11 -5.11 -24.34
CA VAL A 342 -3.66 -5.21 -22.99
C VAL A 342 -2.58 -4.82 -21.99
N CYS A 343 -2.76 -3.69 -21.32
CA CYS A 343 -1.85 -3.18 -20.28
C CYS A 343 -2.27 -3.68 -18.90
N VAL A 344 -1.39 -4.48 -18.29
CA VAL A 344 -1.55 -5.01 -16.93
C VAL A 344 -0.57 -4.32 -15.99
N ALA A 345 -1.09 -3.73 -14.92
CA ALA A 345 -0.30 -3.08 -13.89
C ALA A 345 -0.24 -3.94 -12.61
N VAL A 346 0.97 -4.25 -12.14
CA VAL A 346 1.16 -4.89 -10.82
C VAL A 346 1.45 -3.80 -9.79
N MET A 347 0.54 -3.62 -8.83
CA MET A 347 0.55 -2.49 -7.93
C MET A 347 0.51 -2.93 -6.46
N PRO A 348 1.20 -2.26 -5.54
CA PRO A 348 1.09 -2.51 -4.10
C PRO A 348 -0.19 -1.88 -3.51
N CYS A 349 -1.19 -1.55 -4.33
CA CYS A 349 -2.28 -0.63 -3.98
C CYS A 349 -3.63 -1.15 -4.50
N VAL A 350 -4.67 -1.01 -3.67
CA VAL A 350 -6.05 -1.33 -4.06
C VAL A 350 -6.70 -0.17 -4.82
N ALA A 351 -6.47 1.08 -4.40
CA ALA A 351 -6.98 2.27 -5.07
C ALA A 351 -6.50 2.44 -6.52
N LYS A 352 -5.40 1.78 -6.93
CA LYS A 352 -4.97 1.75 -8.34
C LYS A 352 -5.95 1.00 -9.24
N LYS A 353 -6.68 0.01 -8.73
CA LYS A 353 -7.79 -0.64 -9.48
C LYS A 353 -8.90 0.36 -9.80
N TYR A 354 -9.22 1.26 -8.86
CA TYR A 354 -10.14 2.37 -9.10
C TYR A 354 -9.57 3.31 -10.17
N GLU A 355 -8.33 3.78 -10.02
CA GLU A 355 -7.73 4.72 -10.98
C GLU A 355 -7.76 4.19 -12.42
N ALA A 356 -7.46 2.91 -12.62
CA ALA A 356 -7.55 2.28 -13.93
C ALA A 356 -8.98 2.22 -14.49
N ASP A 357 -9.99 2.25 -13.63
CA ASP A 357 -11.40 2.21 -14.03
C ASP A 357 -12.02 3.62 -14.21
N VAL A 358 -11.29 4.71 -13.90
CA VAL A 358 -11.74 6.10 -14.10
C VAL A 358 -11.66 6.46 -15.60
N PRO A 359 -12.79 6.76 -16.28
CA PRO A 359 -12.77 7.07 -17.71
C PRO A 359 -11.93 8.30 -18.07
N GLU A 360 -11.94 9.33 -17.22
CA GLU A 360 -11.23 10.62 -17.44
C GLU A 360 -9.70 10.51 -17.35
N VAL A 361 -9.18 9.36 -16.91
CA VAL A 361 -7.74 9.08 -16.89
C VAL A 361 -7.24 8.65 -18.28
N ASN A 362 -8.13 8.16 -19.15
CA ASN A 362 -7.76 7.66 -20.46
C ASN A 362 -7.44 8.81 -21.41
N SER A 363 -6.36 8.68 -22.18
CA SER A 363 -5.96 9.71 -23.16
C SER A 363 -6.92 9.86 -24.33
N ASP A 364 -7.40 8.74 -24.87
CA ASP A 364 -8.21 8.74 -26.08
C ASP A 364 -9.60 8.11 -25.81
N PRO A 365 -10.71 8.76 -26.24
CA PRO A 365 -12.05 8.22 -26.04
C PRO A 365 -12.20 6.81 -26.64
N GLY A 366 -12.72 5.87 -25.84
CA GLY A 366 -12.94 4.48 -26.25
C GLY A 366 -11.72 3.57 -26.11
N ILE A 367 -10.54 4.12 -25.78
CA ILE A 367 -9.33 3.34 -25.49
C ILE A 367 -9.09 3.40 -23.98
N LYS A 368 -9.19 2.27 -23.30
CA LYS A 368 -8.80 2.18 -21.88
C LYS A 368 -7.28 2.12 -21.80
N ASP A 369 -6.62 3.07 -21.16
CA ASP A 369 -5.16 3.09 -21.06
C ASP A 369 -4.68 1.87 -20.26
N THR A 370 -5.14 1.74 -19.00
CA THR A 370 -4.78 0.61 -18.12
C THR A 370 -5.94 -0.40 -18.07
N ASP A 371 -5.80 -1.55 -18.71
CA ASP A 371 -6.90 -2.53 -18.78
C ASP A 371 -7.16 -3.18 -17.43
N TYR A 372 -6.11 -3.69 -16.78
CA TYR A 372 -6.20 -4.44 -15.54
C TYR A 372 -5.12 -4.03 -14.54
N VAL A 373 -5.49 -4.06 -13.26
CA VAL A 373 -4.55 -3.87 -12.14
C VAL A 373 -4.64 -5.09 -11.25
N ILE A 374 -3.50 -5.68 -10.91
CA ILE A 374 -3.40 -6.71 -9.87
C ILE A 374 -2.50 -6.26 -8.74
N THR A 375 -2.81 -6.71 -7.54
CA THR A 375 -1.99 -6.47 -6.36
C THR A 375 -0.76 -7.37 -6.33
N THR A 376 0.24 -7.03 -5.51
CA THR A 376 1.40 -7.92 -5.25
C THR A 376 0.94 -9.32 -4.81
N ARG A 377 -0.11 -9.41 -3.98
CA ARG A 377 -0.68 -10.70 -3.55
C ARG A 377 -1.32 -11.49 -4.69
N GLU A 378 -2.02 -10.80 -5.60
CA GLU A 378 -2.60 -11.42 -6.79
C GLU A 378 -1.49 -11.97 -7.70
N LEU A 379 -0.41 -11.22 -7.93
CA LEU A 379 0.77 -11.70 -8.67
C LEU A 379 1.36 -12.96 -8.02
N VAL A 380 1.62 -12.92 -6.71
CA VAL A 380 2.20 -14.09 -5.99
C VAL A 380 1.32 -15.32 -6.14
N ARG A 381 0.00 -15.16 -6.10
CA ARG A 381 -0.94 -16.26 -6.31
C ARG A 381 -0.93 -16.76 -7.75
N MET A 382 -0.83 -15.88 -8.75
CA MET A 382 -0.67 -16.29 -10.15
C MET A 382 0.61 -17.12 -10.34
N LEU A 383 1.73 -16.72 -9.74
CA LEU A 383 2.99 -17.48 -9.76
C LEU A 383 2.83 -18.88 -9.13
N LYS A 384 2.08 -18.97 -8.02
CA LYS A 384 1.76 -20.26 -7.38
C LYS A 384 0.87 -21.14 -8.27
N VAL A 385 -0.15 -20.56 -8.92
CA VAL A 385 -1.05 -21.27 -9.84
C VAL A 385 -0.29 -21.80 -11.06
N ALA A 386 0.65 -21.01 -11.60
CA ALA A 386 1.52 -21.41 -12.71
C ALA A 386 2.63 -22.40 -12.32
N ASN A 387 2.70 -22.82 -11.04
CA ASN A 387 3.70 -23.76 -10.52
C ASN A 387 5.15 -23.34 -10.82
N VAL A 388 5.43 -22.03 -10.76
CA VAL A 388 6.75 -21.49 -11.10
C VAL A 388 7.73 -21.76 -9.96
N ASP A 389 8.80 -22.52 -10.23
CA ASP A 389 9.96 -22.58 -9.33
C ASP A 389 10.84 -21.34 -9.53
N ILE A 390 10.46 -20.28 -8.84
CA ILE A 390 11.14 -18.98 -8.88
C ILE A 390 12.62 -19.11 -8.49
N SER A 391 13.00 -20.09 -7.67
CA SER A 391 14.40 -20.28 -7.26
C SER A 391 15.30 -20.62 -8.45
N LYS A 392 14.75 -21.32 -9.46
CA LYS A 392 15.45 -21.82 -10.64
C LYS A 392 15.44 -20.87 -11.83
N LEU A 393 14.63 -19.81 -11.79
CA LEU A 393 14.65 -18.80 -12.85
C LEU A 393 15.98 -18.07 -12.87
N ASN A 394 16.55 -17.89 -14.05
CA ASN A 394 17.67 -16.98 -14.24
C ASN A 394 17.13 -15.55 -14.30
N PRO A 395 17.81 -14.56 -13.71
CA PRO A 395 17.42 -13.17 -13.85
C PRO A 395 17.47 -12.73 -15.32
N GLU A 396 16.44 -12.01 -15.77
CA GLU A 396 16.31 -11.51 -17.14
C GLU A 396 16.04 -10.00 -17.11
N PRO A 397 16.56 -9.22 -18.06
CA PRO A 397 16.27 -7.80 -18.11
C PRO A 397 14.78 -7.53 -18.40
N PHE A 398 14.32 -6.35 -18.00
CA PHE A 398 13.08 -5.77 -18.51
C PHE A 398 13.25 -5.40 -19.99
N ASP A 399 12.14 -5.39 -20.71
CA ASP A 399 12.10 -5.10 -22.14
C ASP A 399 12.33 -3.60 -22.43
N LYS A 400 12.85 -3.28 -23.61
CA LYS A 400 13.13 -1.90 -24.04
C LYS A 400 12.07 -1.40 -25.03
N PRO A 401 11.79 -0.10 -25.11
CA PRO A 401 12.44 1.00 -24.38
C PRO A 401 11.79 1.35 -23.02
N LEU A 402 10.66 0.73 -22.65
CA LEU A 402 9.86 1.16 -21.49
C LEU A 402 10.22 0.47 -20.16
N GLY A 403 11.31 -0.30 -20.11
CA GLY A 403 11.68 -1.14 -18.96
C GLY A 403 12.78 -0.57 -18.05
N GLU A 404 13.36 0.58 -18.37
CA GLU A 404 14.45 1.17 -17.59
C GLU A 404 14.01 2.48 -16.92
N GLY A 405 14.30 2.62 -15.62
CA GLY A 405 14.06 3.83 -14.83
C GLY A 405 15.27 4.19 -13.95
N THR A 406 15.36 5.44 -13.54
CA THR A 406 16.46 5.94 -12.69
C THR A 406 16.28 5.58 -11.22
N GLY A 407 17.32 5.82 -10.42
CA GLY A 407 17.24 5.70 -8.96
C GLY A 407 16.17 6.60 -8.33
N GLY A 408 15.91 7.78 -8.91
CA GLY A 408 14.82 8.67 -8.51
C GLY A 408 13.45 8.00 -8.68
N ALA A 409 13.22 7.32 -9.81
CA ALA A 409 12.01 6.54 -10.03
C ALA A 409 11.86 5.37 -9.04
N VAL A 410 12.97 4.72 -8.64
CA VAL A 410 12.92 3.58 -7.71
C VAL A 410 12.38 3.98 -6.33
N ILE A 411 12.70 5.17 -5.84
CA ILE A 411 12.29 5.62 -4.49
C ILE A 411 10.85 6.11 -4.41
N PHE A 412 10.10 6.21 -5.52
CA PHE A 412 8.66 6.53 -5.54
C PHE A 412 7.84 5.68 -4.57
N GLY A 413 8.27 4.44 -4.35
CA GLY A 413 7.59 3.53 -3.44
C GLY A 413 7.68 3.90 -1.95
N THR A 414 8.42 4.96 -1.59
CA THR A 414 8.65 5.41 -0.22
C THR A 414 8.03 6.77 0.04
N THR A 415 7.61 7.04 1.28
CA THR A 415 7.23 8.40 1.71
C THR A 415 8.39 9.36 1.50
N GLY A 416 8.14 10.44 0.75
CA GLY A 416 9.11 11.49 0.40
C GLY A 416 9.93 11.17 -0.84
N GLY A 417 9.76 10.00 -1.46
CA GLY A 417 10.53 9.60 -2.63
C GLY A 417 10.13 10.35 -3.90
N VAL A 418 8.85 10.70 -4.04
CA VAL A 418 8.35 11.49 -5.19
C VAL A 418 8.90 12.90 -5.11
N MET A 419 8.78 13.52 -3.94
CA MET A 419 9.34 14.82 -3.60
C MET A 419 10.85 14.87 -3.86
N GLU A 420 11.58 13.85 -3.39
CA GLU A 420 13.03 13.78 -3.58
C GLU A 420 13.40 13.66 -5.06
N ALA A 421 12.71 12.82 -5.83
CA ALA A 421 12.94 12.70 -7.27
C ALA A 421 12.60 14.00 -8.03
N ALA A 422 11.46 14.64 -7.70
CA ALA A 422 11.03 15.91 -8.30
C ALA A 422 12.04 17.03 -8.05
N VAL A 423 12.52 17.16 -6.82
CA VAL A 423 13.47 18.22 -6.46
C VAL A 423 14.85 17.99 -7.07
N ARG A 424 15.32 16.73 -7.15
CA ARG A 424 16.55 16.37 -7.89
C ARG A 424 16.42 16.75 -9.38
N ASN A 425 15.28 16.47 -9.99
CA ASN A 425 15.03 16.73 -11.40
C ASN A 425 14.85 18.22 -11.71
N ALA A 426 14.10 18.95 -10.89
CA ALA A 426 13.96 20.40 -10.98
C ALA A 426 15.32 21.11 -10.87
N TYR A 427 16.21 20.63 -9.99
CA TYR A 427 17.59 21.14 -9.91
C TYR A 427 18.34 20.96 -11.23
N TYR A 428 18.23 19.79 -11.88
CA TYR A 428 18.83 19.57 -13.19
C TYR A 428 18.25 20.50 -14.25
N MET A 429 16.92 20.60 -14.34
CA MET A 429 16.24 21.43 -15.35
C MET A 429 16.63 22.92 -15.25
N LEU A 430 16.91 23.41 -14.03
CA LEU A 430 17.28 24.81 -13.80
C LEU A 430 18.78 25.09 -13.94
N THR A 431 19.65 24.11 -13.64
CA THR A 431 21.10 24.34 -13.56
C THR A 431 21.90 23.65 -14.68
N GLY A 432 21.31 22.69 -15.38
CA GLY A 432 21.97 21.80 -16.34
C GLY A 432 22.93 20.80 -15.69
N LYS A 433 22.87 20.60 -14.36
CA LYS A 433 23.75 19.71 -13.60
C LYS A 433 22.96 18.89 -12.60
N ASN A 434 23.42 17.68 -12.30
CA ASN A 434 22.88 16.90 -11.19
C ASN A 434 23.18 17.58 -9.84
N PRO A 435 22.33 17.40 -8.82
CA PRO A 435 22.65 17.81 -7.47
C PRO A 435 23.94 17.10 -7.01
N PRO A 436 24.88 17.82 -6.37
CA PRO A 436 26.23 17.31 -6.10
C PRO A 436 26.26 16.12 -5.12
N ASP A 437 25.27 16.03 -4.23
CA ASP A 437 25.10 14.91 -3.30
C ASP A 437 23.62 14.53 -3.22
N PRO A 438 23.12 13.61 -4.07
CA PRO A 438 21.72 13.23 -4.09
C PRO A 438 21.20 12.62 -2.78
N ASP A 439 22.07 12.04 -1.95
CA ASP A 439 21.69 11.40 -0.69
C ASP A 439 21.47 12.41 0.44
N ASN A 440 22.19 13.53 0.42
CA ASN A 440 22.08 14.59 1.44
C ASN A 440 21.47 15.90 0.90
N PHE A 441 20.99 15.90 -0.35
CA PHE A 441 20.43 17.09 -1.00
C PHE A 441 19.20 17.63 -0.27
N ILE A 442 18.39 16.74 0.31
CA ILE A 442 17.19 17.08 1.08
C ILE A 442 17.36 16.61 2.51
N GLN A 443 17.31 17.56 3.45
CA GLN A 443 17.41 17.27 4.87
C GLN A 443 16.07 17.55 5.55
N TRP A 444 15.39 16.48 5.95
CA TRP A 444 14.07 16.57 6.55
C TRP A 444 14.13 16.99 8.01
N LYS A 445 13.34 18.00 8.37
CA LYS A 445 12.95 18.28 9.75
C LYS A 445 11.66 17.52 10.04
N TRP A 446 11.69 16.65 11.04
CA TRP A 446 10.51 15.93 11.48
C TRP A 446 9.66 16.80 12.39
N LEU A 447 8.38 16.93 12.03
CA LEU A 447 7.31 17.28 12.94
C LEU A 447 6.57 15.99 13.31
N ASP A 448 5.72 16.05 14.34
CA ASP A 448 4.98 14.88 14.84
C ASP A 448 4.21 14.14 13.73
N ARG A 449 3.55 14.89 12.83
CA ARG A 449 2.64 14.35 11.82
C ARG A 449 3.18 14.34 10.39
N TRP A 450 4.04 15.29 10.03
CA TRP A 450 4.64 15.38 8.70
C TRP A 450 6.10 15.83 8.78
N ARG A 451 6.82 15.79 7.66
CA ARG A 451 8.18 16.33 7.55
C ARG A 451 8.17 17.57 6.69
N GLU A 452 9.04 18.50 7.00
CA GLU A 452 9.21 19.74 6.25
C GLU A 452 10.68 20.04 6.00
N THR A 453 10.96 20.84 4.98
CA THR A 453 12.28 21.40 4.70
C THR A 453 12.19 22.56 3.72
N GLU A 454 13.29 23.29 3.57
CA GLU A 454 13.45 24.32 2.55
C GLU A 454 14.69 23.99 1.73
N VAL A 455 14.56 24.02 0.40
CA VAL A 455 15.67 23.77 -0.53
C VAL A 455 15.81 24.96 -1.46
N THR A 456 17.03 25.49 -1.57
CA THR A 456 17.34 26.54 -2.55
C THR A 456 17.85 25.92 -3.84
N VAL A 457 17.11 26.11 -4.92
CA VAL A 457 17.45 25.64 -6.27
C VAL A 457 17.63 26.84 -7.19
N ALA A 458 18.81 27.00 -7.78
CA ALA A 458 19.14 28.10 -8.69
C ALA A 458 18.78 29.51 -8.15
N GLY A 459 18.93 29.71 -6.83
CA GLY A 459 18.63 30.99 -6.15
C GLY A 459 17.17 31.18 -5.73
N VAL A 460 16.28 30.22 -6.01
CA VAL A 460 14.89 30.20 -5.55
C VAL A 460 14.75 29.23 -4.38
N THR A 461 14.23 29.70 -3.24
CA THR A 461 13.91 28.83 -2.10
C THR A 461 12.52 28.23 -2.29
N VAL A 462 12.44 26.90 -2.20
CA VAL A 462 11.20 26.14 -2.29
C VAL A 462 10.95 25.45 -0.95
N ARG A 463 9.77 25.68 -0.38
CA ARG A 463 9.32 25.10 0.89
C ARG A 463 8.55 23.81 0.61
N LEU A 464 9.00 22.73 1.22
CA LEU A 464 8.53 21.38 0.92
C LEU A 464 7.91 20.75 2.16
N ALA A 465 6.82 20.00 1.97
CA ALA A 465 6.28 19.12 2.99
C ALA A 465 5.98 17.73 2.46
N VAL A 466 6.14 16.72 3.31
CA VAL A 466 5.85 15.32 2.99
C VAL A 466 5.09 14.70 4.15
N THR A 467 3.98 14.04 3.84
CA THR A 467 3.22 13.27 4.83
C THR A 467 2.77 11.92 4.29
N SER A 468 2.54 10.97 5.20
CA SER A 468 1.97 9.67 4.84
C SER A 468 1.01 9.17 5.91
N GLY A 469 -0.07 8.52 5.47
CA GLY A 469 -1.22 8.22 6.32
C GLY A 469 -2.25 9.35 6.26
N LEU A 470 -3.52 9.01 5.99
CA LEU A 470 -4.55 10.03 5.77
C LEU A 470 -4.90 10.85 7.01
N GLY A 471 -4.71 10.33 8.23
CA GLY A 471 -4.83 11.14 9.45
C GLY A 471 -3.78 12.27 9.48
N CYS A 472 -2.51 11.95 9.17
CA CYS A 472 -1.46 12.96 9.06
C CYS A 472 -1.67 13.90 7.86
N ALA A 473 -2.27 13.41 6.77
CA ALA A 473 -2.64 14.25 5.63
C ALA A 473 -3.73 15.26 6.00
N ARG A 474 -4.73 14.83 6.79
CA ARG A 474 -5.76 15.71 7.33
C ARG A 474 -5.16 16.85 8.13
N ASP A 475 -4.31 16.52 9.10
CA ASP A 475 -3.65 17.50 9.97
C ASP A 475 -2.85 18.53 9.15
N LEU A 476 -2.10 18.07 8.12
CA LEU A 476 -1.33 18.95 7.24
C LEU A 476 -2.23 19.84 6.38
N VAL A 477 -3.30 19.29 5.79
CA VAL A 477 -4.26 20.05 4.99
C VAL A 477 -4.94 21.13 5.83
N GLU A 478 -5.38 20.82 7.04
CA GLU A 478 -5.99 21.79 7.95
C GLU A 478 -5.00 22.89 8.37
N ALA A 479 -3.74 22.53 8.62
CA ALA A 479 -2.69 23.49 8.93
C ALA A 479 -2.38 24.44 7.75
N ILE A 480 -2.44 23.95 6.51
CA ILE A 480 -2.29 24.78 5.31
C ILE A 480 -3.52 25.70 5.16
N LYS A 481 -4.74 25.15 5.27
CA LYS A 481 -5.99 25.92 5.10
C LYS A 481 -6.16 27.04 6.13
N ASN A 482 -5.72 26.82 7.37
CA ASN A 482 -5.82 27.84 8.42
C ASN A 482 -4.66 28.84 8.42
N GLY A 483 -3.68 28.70 7.51
CA GLY A 483 -2.53 29.58 7.38
C GLY A 483 -1.46 29.44 8.48
N SER A 484 -1.48 28.36 9.26
CA SER A 484 -0.46 28.11 10.30
C SER A 484 0.88 27.65 9.71
N VAL A 485 0.85 27.05 8.52
CA VAL A 485 2.03 26.64 7.75
C VAL A 485 1.88 27.04 6.28
N HIS A 486 3.00 27.25 5.59
CA HIS A 486 3.04 27.64 4.19
C HIS A 486 4.11 26.84 3.45
N TYR A 487 3.70 26.15 2.38
CA TYR A 487 4.59 25.35 1.53
C TYR A 487 4.33 25.69 0.06
N ASP A 488 5.29 25.36 -0.79
CA ASP A 488 5.19 25.55 -2.24
C ASP A 488 4.85 24.22 -2.93
N PHE A 489 5.39 23.11 -2.44
CA PHE A 489 5.14 21.77 -2.97
C PHE A 489 4.96 20.75 -1.84
N VAL A 490 3.94 19.91 -1.93
CA VAL A 490 3.56 18.96 -0.88
C VAL A 490 3.29 17.57 -1.44
N GLU A 491 4.03 16.57 -0.93
CA GLU A 491 3.78 15.16 -1.21
C GLU A 491 2.84 14.55 -0.16
N VAL A 492 1.81 13.85 -0.63
CA VAL A 492 0.88 13.12 0.24
C VAL A 492 0.72 11.68 -0.23
N MET A 493 1.00 10.75 0.69
CA MET A 493 0.77 9.32 0.49
C MET A 493 -0.33 8.81 1.43
N ALA A 494 -1.38 8.18 0.90
CA ALA A 494 -2.48 7.69 1.75
C ALA A 494 -2.05 6.59 2.75
N CYS A 495 -1.09 5.74 2.35
CA CYS A 495 -0.62 4.63 3.18
C CYS A 495 0.58 5.06 4.04
N PRO A 496 0.62 4.71 5.35
CA PRO A 496 1.79 4.95 6.20
C PRO A 496 3.06 4.33 5.59
N GLY A 497 4.12 5.12 5.47
CA GLY A 497 5.38 4.69 4.84
C GLY A 497 5.33 4.57 3.30
N GLY A 498 4.27 5.06 2.66
CA GLY A 498 4.14 5.14 1.21
C GLY A 498 3.63 3.83 0.58
N CYS A 499 3.84 3.67 -0.72
CA CYS A 499 3.39 2.47 -1.44
C CYS A 499 4.04 1.17 -0.93
N SER A 500 5.20 1.25 -0.27
CA SER A 500 5.86 0.13 0.40
C SER A 500 4.99 -0.50 1.51
N GLY A 501 4.14 0.30 2.16
CA GLY A 501 3.11 -0.12 3.12
C GLY A 501 1.71 -0.21 2.51
N GLY A 502 1.59 -0.27 1.19
CA GLY A 502 0.32 -0.19 0.49
C GLY A 502 -0.60 -1.41 0.72
N GLY A 503 -1.91 -1.19 0.67
CA GLY A 503 -2.92 -2.23 0.94
C GLY A 503 -2.96 -3.41 -0.04
N GLY A 504 -2.14 -3.41 -1.09
CA GLY A 504 -1.95 -4.53 -2.03
C GLY A 504 -0.76 -5.43 -1.72
N GLN A 505 0.07 -5.07 -0.73
CA GLN A 505 1.29 -5.82 -0.37
C GLN A 505 1.00 -7.14 0.39
N PRO A 506 1.97 -8.08 0.47
CA PRO A 506 1.89 -9.23 1.37
C PRO A 506 1.58 -8.83 2.80
N ILE A 507 0.79 -9.66 3.49
CA ILE A 507 0.27 -9.36 4.83
C ILE A 507 1.16 -10.02 5.88
N HIS A 508 1.73 -9.19 6.75
CA HIS A 508 2.42 -9.60 7.97
C HIS A 508 1.56 -9.24 9.17
N GLU A 509 1.66 -10.04 10.23
CA GLU A 509 0.78 -9.86 11.37
C GLU A 509 1.15 -8.62 12.18
N GLY A 510 0.28 -7.62 12.10
CA GLY A 510 0.37 -6.42 12.94
C GLY A 510 1.23 -5.30 12.38
N GLU A 511 1.81 -5.47 11.18
CA GLU A 511 2.68 -4.47 10.57
C GLU A 511 2.60 -4.48 9.04
N GLU A 512 2.82 -3.31 8.43
CA GLU A 512 2.85 -3.16 6.98
C GLU A 512 4.24 -3.41 6.36
N LEU A 513 5.30 -3.54 7.17
CA LEU A 513 6.71 -3.59 6.74
C LEU A 513 7.18 -2.42 5.85
N ALA A 514 6.47 -1.29 5.90
CA ALA A 514 6.68 -0.17 4.98
C ALA A 514 8.13 0.35 5.00
N TRP A 515 8.71 0.54 6.19
CA TRP A 515 10.07 1.07 6.34
C TRP A 515 11.16 0.09 5.88
N ALA A 516 11.04 -1.19 6.22
CA ALA A 516 12.00 -2.21 5.79
C ALA A 516 12.03 -2.34 4.26
N ARG A 517 10.85 -2.38 3.64
CA ARG A 517 10.69 -2.38 2.18
C ARG A 517 11.20 -1.09 1.55
N GLY A 518 10.91 0.06 2.16
CA GLY A 518 11.35 1.36 1.67
C GLY A 518 12.86 1.58 1.75
N ASN A 519 13.52 1.10 2.80
CA ASN A 519 14.98 1.14 2.92
C ASN A 519 15.65 0.40 1.76
N TYR A 520 15.11 -0.74 1.33
CA TYR A 520 15.63 -1.43 0.17
C TYR A 520 15.51 -0.61 -1.13
N LEU A 521 14.41 0.12 -1.33
CA LEU A 521 14.28 1.02 -2.49
C LEU A 521 15.36 2.11 -2.46
N ARG A 522 15.66 2.66 -1.28
CA ARG A 522 16.76 3.62 -1.12
C ARG A 522 18.12 2.99 -1.41
N ASP A 523 18.34 1.75 -1.00
CA ASP A 523 19.58 1.02 -1.33
C ASP A 523 19.71 0.74 -2.83
N LEU A 524 18.59 0.54 -3.55
CA LEU A 524 18.60 0.42 -5.00
C LEU A 524 18.93 1.76 -5.69
N ASP A 525 18.36 2.87 -5.24
CA ASP A 525 18.71 4.22 -5.74
C ASP A 525 20.20 4.52 -5.57
N LYS A 526 20.76 4.26 -4.39
CA LYS A 526 22.20 4.44 -4.12
C LYS A 526 23.12 3.62 -5.03
N ARG A 527 22.65 2.45 -5.48
CA ARG A 527 23.39 1.56 -6.38
C ARG A 527 23.15 1.89 -7.86
N SER A 528 22.18 2.75 -8.17
CA SER A 528 21.85 3.12 -9.53
C SER A 528 22.92 4.04 -10.13
N LYS A 529 23.24 3.84 -11.41
CA LYS A 529 24.15 4.70 -12.16
C LYS A 529 23.53 6.05 -12.51
N LEU A 530 22.22 6.04 -12.82
CA LEU A 530 21.42 7.23 -13.12
C LEU A 530 20.46 7.45 -11.95
N ARG A 531 20.43 8.66 -11.38
CA ARG A 531 19.66 8.95 -10.15
C ARG A 531 18.71 10.12 -10.28
N VAL A 532 18.75 10.82 -11.42
CA VAL A 532 17.89 11.94 -11.77
C VAL A 532 17.09 11.58 -13.02
N SER A 533 15.77 11.79 -13.01
CA SER A 533 14.87 11.35 -14.08
C SER A 533 15.24 11.88 -15.47
N TYR A 534 15.72 13.12 -15.56
CA TYR A 534 16.23 13.70 -16.82
C TYR A 534 17.37 12.89 -17.45
N GLU A 535 18.16 12.15 -16.68
CA GLU A 535 19.29 11.36 -17.21
C GLU A 535 18.83 10.11 -17.97
N ASN A 536 17.57 9.68 -17.84
CA ASN A 536 17.09 8.46 -18.46
C ASN A 536 17.09 8.60 -20.00
N PRO A 537 17.94 7.85 -20.73
CA PRO A 537 18.09 8.04 -22.17
C PRO A 537 16.82 7.68 -22.94
N TYR A 538 16.02 6.73 -22.46
CA TYR A 538 14.75 6.36 -23.11
C TYR A 538 13.67 7.41 -22.90
N ILE A 539 13.70 8.13 -21.78
CA ILE A 539 12.82 9.28 -21.55
C ILE A 539 13.20 10.43 -22.48
N GLN A 540 14.50 10.72 -22.61
CA GLN A 540 14.99 11.72 -23.56
C GLN A 540 14.60 11.38 -25.01
N GLU A 541 14.71 10.09 -25.38
CA GLU A 541 14.30 9.61 -26.69
C GLU A 541 12.77 9.75 -26.90
N LEU A 542 11.96 9.39 -25.89
CA LEU A 542 10.51 9.53 -25.94
C LEU A 542 10.09 10.98 -26.15
N TYR A 543 10.67 11.93 -25.41
CA TYR A 543 10.39 13.35 -25.63
C TYR A 543 10.83 13.79 -27.01
N LYS A 544 12.06 13.49 -27.42
CA LYS A 544 12.59 13.92 -28.71
C LYS A 544 11.77 13.39 -29.90
N ASN A 545 11.32 12.14 -29.84
CA ASN A 545 10.72 11.46 -31.00
C ASN A 545 9.19 11.46 -30.98
N PHE A 546 8.55 11.72 -29.83
CA PHE A 546 7.11 11.58 -29.68
C PHE A 546 6.45 12.78 -28.97
N LEU A 547 6.85 13.09 -27.73
CA LEU A 547 6.17 14.07 -26.86
C LEU A 547 6.66 15.51 -26.99
N ASP A 548 7.72 15.76 -27.76
CA ASP A 548 8.41 17.04 -27.92
C ASP A 548 9.15 17.52 -26.64
N LYS A 549 8.44 18.07 -25.66
CA LYS A 549 9.00 18.56 -24.38
C LYS A 549 7.97 18.43 -23.25
N PRO A 550 8.39 18.48 -21.96
CA PRO A 550 7.44 18.58 -20.86
C PRO A 550 6.47 19.75 -21.04
N LEU A 551 5.20 19.55 -20.68
CA LEU A 551 4.09 20.49 -20.85
C LEU A 551 3.82 20.92 -22.30
N SER A 552 4.25 20.12 -23.30
CA SER A 552 3.80 20.30 -24.68
C SER A 552 2.35 19.86 -24.86
N GLU A 553 1.69 20.25 -25.95
CA GLU A 553 0.32 19.79 -26.26
C GLU A 553 0.18 18.26 -26.27
N LYS A 554 1.19 17.53 -26.80
CA LYS A 554 1.18 16.06 -26.78
C LYS A 554 1.45 15.49 -25.39
N ALA A 555 2.34 16.12 -24.63
CA ALA A 555 2.59 15.73 -23.25
C ALA A 555 1.32 15.91 -22.41
N GLU A 556 0.66 17.07 -22.52
CA GLU A 556 -0.64 17.34 -21.88
C GLU A 556 -1.68 16.28 -22.25
N HIS A 557 -1.83 15.93 -23.54
CA HIS A 557 -2.78 14.92 -23.99
C HIS A 557 -2.52 13.52 -23.41
N TYR A 558 -1.26 13.07 -23.42
CA TYR A 558 -0.94 11.70 -23.00
C TYR A 558 -0.67 11.55 -21.51
N LEU A 559 -0.12 12.59 -20.89
CA LEU A 559 0.50 12.53 -19.58
C LEU A 559 -0.22 13.36 -18.52
N HIS A 560 -1.18 14.22 -18.89
CA HIS A 560 -1.92 15.02 -17.92
C HIS A 560 -3.40 14.61 -17.87
N THR A 561 -4.04 14.96 -16.76
CA THR A 561 -5.46 14.77 -16.52
C THR A 561 -5.93 15.78 -15.48
N ASN A 562 -7.20 16.16 -15.55
CA ASN A 562 -7.78 17.06 -14.58
C ASN A 562 -8.45 16.28 -13.46
N GLN A 563 -7.85 16.26 -12.27
CA GLN A 563 -8.37 15.51 -11.13
C GLN A 563 -9.72 16.04 -10.63
N THR A 564 -10.11 17.27 -10.98
CA THR A 564 -11.46 17.78 -10.66
C THR A 564 -12.55 17.01 -11.40
N ASP A 565 -12.27 16.47 -12.59
CA ASP A 565 -13.24 15.78 -13.45
C ASP A 565 -13.41 14.29 -13.10
N TRP A 566 -12.45 13.67 -12.39
CA TRP A 566 -12.48 12.22 -12.11
C TRP A 566 -13.75 11.77 -11.39
N SER A 567 -14.42 10.74 -11.92
CA SER A 567 -15.53 10.08 -11.21
C SER A 567 -15.03 9.34 -9.95
N ILE A 568 -15.66 9.53 -8.78
CA ILE A 568 -15.23 8.91 -7.50
C ILE A 568 -16.17 7.82 -6.94
N ASP A 569 -17.30 7.57 -7.58
CA ASP A 569 -18.35 6.66 -7.10
C ASP A 569 -18.35 5.30 -7.81
#